data_AF-A0A7S4UHM5-F1
#
_entry.id   AF-A0A7S4UHM5-F1
#
_cell.length_a   1.000
_cell.length_b   1.000
_cell.length_c   1.000
_cell.angle_alpha   90.00
_cell.angle_beta   90.00
_cell.angle_gamma   90.00
#
_symmetry.space_group_name_H-M   'P 1'
#
loop_
_entity.id
_entity.type
_entity.pdbx_description
1 polymer ?
#
loop_
_entity_poly.entity_id
_entity_poly.type
_entity_poly.pdbx_seq_one_letter_code
_entity_poly.pdbx_strand_id
1 'polypeptide(L)'
;SRSMMMFNGWDRRLDRTLQIVALLMESMDSDHTNKVDYCVIGHSGDSIAEMFIDFGPQKPKTAAQKARILSEMYLHCTSASSGDSSLASASWAINYCGKEEGDDYLVILVSD
;
A
#
# COMPACT_ATOMS: atom_id res chain seq x y z
N SER A 1 -8.23 4.62 3.77
CA SER A 1 -9.21 5.58 4.34
C SER A 1 -10.21 4.87 5.27
N ARG A 2 -11.00 5.64 6.05
CA ARG A 2 -12.01 5.08 6.98
C ARG A 2 -13.17 4.35 6.29
N SER A 3 -13.54 4.76 5.08
CA SER A 3 -14.64 4.13 4.33
C SER A 3 -14.34 2.67 4.00
N MET A 4 -13.07 2.35 3.70
CA MET A 4 -12.58 0.99 3.49
C MET A 4 -12.94 0.06 4.64
N MET A 5 -12.78 0.52 5.89
CA MET A 5 -13.15 -0.23 7.08
C MET A 5 -14.66 -0.22 7.33
N MET A 6 -15.31 0.94 7.20
CA MET A 6 -16.75 1.09 7.49
C MET A 6 -17.63 0.17 6.65
N PHE A 7 -17.33 0.04 5.36
CA PHE A 7 -18.10 -0.79 4.43
C PHE A 7 -17.56 -2.21 4.28
N ASN A 8 -16.45 -2.55 4.96
CA ASN A 8 -15.80 -3.85 4.81
C ASN A 8 -16.73 -5.03 5.16
N GLY A 9 -17.66 -4.86 6.10
CA GLY A 9 -18.63 -5.90 6.43
C GLY A 9 -19.61 -6.24 5.29
N TRP A 10 -19.83 -5.31 4.37
CA TRP A 10 -20.79 -5.43 3.27
C TRP A 10 -20.11 -5.96 2.01
N ASP A 11 -19.04 -5.28 1.61
CA ASP A 11 -18.39 -5.53 0.35
C ASP A 11 -17.01 -6.14 0.50
N ARG A 12 -16.41 -6.19 1.70
CA ARG A 12 -15.05 -6.73 1.93
C ARG A 12 -13.93 -5.99 1.20
N ARG A 13 -14.08 -4.69 0.92
CA ARG A 13 -13.08 -3.91 0.17
C ARG A 13 -11.74 -3.79 0.89
N LEU A 14 -11.71 -3.63 2.21
CA LEU A 14 -10.45 -3.62 2.97
C LEU A 14 -9.81 -5.00 2.94
N ASP A 15 -10.57 -6.06 3.18
CA ASP A 15 -10.04 -7.44 3.15
C ASP A 15 -9.43 -7.78 1.80
N ARG A 16 -10.11 -7.43 0.69
CA ARG A 16 -9.57 -7.63 -0.66
C ARG A 16 -8.32 -6.82 -0.91
N THR A 17 -8.26 -5.58 -0.42
CA THR A 17 -7.07 -4.73 -0.58
C THR A 17 -5.88 -5.32 0.17
N LEU A 18 -6.09 -5.82 1.40
CA LEU A 18 -5.06 -6.53 2.17
C LEU A 18 -4.61 -7.81 1.45
N GLN A 19 -5.54 -8.57 0.85
CA GLN A 19 -5.21 -9.76 0.05
C GLN A 19 -4.38 -9.42 -1.20
N ILE A 20 -4.68 -8.30 -1.87
CA ILE A 20 -3.90 -7.83 -3.02
C ILE A 20 -2.47 -7.50 -2.58
N VAL A 21 -2.29 -6.79 -1.47
CA VAL A 21 -0.94 -6.46 -0.96
C VAL A 21 -0.20 -7.71 -0.47
N ALA A 22 -0.89 -8.67 0.13
CA ALA A 22 -0.31 -9.97 0.47
C ALA A 22 0.20 -10.69 -0.79
N LEU A 23 -0.60 -10.75 -1.84
CA LEU A 23 -0.21 -11.36 -3.11
C LEU A 23 0.94 -10.61 -3.77
N LEU A 24 0.95 -9.28 -3.70
CA LEU A 24 2.05 -8.45 -4.18
C LEU A 24 3.36 -8.84 -3.47
N MET A 25 3.37 -8.86 -2.14
CA MET A 25 4.55 -9.22 -1.35
C MET A 25 5.04 -10.64 -1.65
N GLU A 26 4.15 -11.61 -1.88
CA GLU A 26 4.55 -12.96 -2.28
C GLU A 26 5.07 -13.03 -3.72
N SER A 27 4.43 -12.31 -4.65
CA SER A 27 4.83 -12.31 -6.06
C SER A 27 6.22 -11.69 -6.25
N MET A 28 6.54 -10.65 -5.48
CA MET A 28 7.79 -9.90 -5.60
C MET A 28 8.97 -10.57 -4.87
N ASP A 29 8.68 -11.50 -3.95
CA ASP A 29 9.69 -12.32 -3.24
C ASP A 29 10.20 -13.48 -4.09
N SER A 30 9.62 -13.71 -5.28
CA SER A 30 10.08 -14.75 -6.20
C SER A 30 11.41 -14.37 -6.88
N ASP A 31 12.29 -15.34 -7.10
CA ASP A 31 13.63 -15.12 -7.70
C ASP A 31 13.61 -14.44 -9.09
N HIS A 32 12.44 -14.38 -9.73
CA HIS A 32 12.24 -13.86 -11.08
C HIS A 32 11.89 -12.35 -11.11
N THR A 33 11.59 -11.75 -9.95
CA THR A 33 11.12 -10.36 -9.80
C THR A 33 12.19 -9.37 -9.31
N ASN A 34 13.48 -9.77 -9.27
CA ASN A 34 14.59 -8.89 -8.89
C ASN A 34 14.76 -7.62 -9.77
N LYS A 35 13.94 -7.47 -10.82
CA LYS A 35 13.91 -6.30 -11.72
C LYS A 35 12.85 -5.27 -11.34
N VAL A 36 11.95 -5.58 -10.40
CA VAL A 36 10.85 -4.70 -10.00
C VAL A 36 11.07 -4.26 -8.56
N ASP A 37 11.25 -2.95 -8.37
CA ASP A 37 11.16 -2.33 -7.05
C ASP A 37 9.73 -1.83 -6.82
N TYR A 38 9.29 -1.84 -5.57
CA TYR A 38 7.94 -1.43 -5.20
C TYR A 38 7.91 -0.84 -3.80
N CYS A 39 7.04 0.14 -3.61
CA CYS A 39 6.63 0.68 -2.33
C CYS A 39 5.12 0.49 -2.15
N VAL A 40 4.64 0.54 -0.90
CA VAL A 40 3.21 0.53 -0.57
C VAL A 40 2.94 1.64 0.42
N ILE A 41 2.02 2.54 0.07
CA ILE A 41 1.58 3.64 0.91
C ILE A 41 0.07 3.61 1.14
N GLY A 42 -0.38 4.18 2.25
CA GLY A 42 -1.78 4.42 2.59
C GLY A 42 -2.17 5.89 2.49
N HIS A 43 -3.44 6.14 2.16
CA HIS A 43 -4.03 7.47 2.24
C HIS A 43 -5.34 7.46 3.04
N SER A 44 -5.59 8.56 3.72
CA SER A 44 -6.78 8.80 4.54
C SER A 44 -7.08 10.30 4.63
N GLY A 45 -8.11 10.66 5.41
CA GLY A 45 -8.37 12.06 5.75
C GLY A 45 -7.28 12.70 6.61
N ASP A 46 -6.45 11.90 7.29
CA ASP A 46 -5.38 12.39 8.18
C ASP A 46 -4.00 12.42 7.52
N SER A 47 -3.76 11.52 6.55
CA SER A 47 -2.45 11.33 5.94
C SER A 47 -2.56 11.21 4.42
N ILE A 48 -1.65 11.90 3.74
CA ILE A 48 -1.48 11.85 2.28
C ILE A 48 -0.70 10.60 1.86
N ALA A 49 0.26 10.17 2.68
CA ALA A 49 1.14 9.05 2.39
C ALA A 49 1.67 8.44 3.70
N GLU A 50 0.98 7.43 4.20
CA GLU A 50 1.47 6.55 5.26
C GLU A 50 2.35 5.46 4.65
N MET A 51 3.64 5.40 4.97
CA MET A 51 4.56 4.44 4.37
C MET A 51 4.46 3.08 5.07
N PHE A 52 4.06 2.03 4.34
CA PHE A 52 4.05 0.66 4.85
C PHE A 52 5.26 -0.14 4.35
N ILE A 53 5.58 0.00 3.06
CA ILE A 53 6.76 -0.62 2.44
C ILE A 53 7.47 0.47 1.65
N ASP A 54 8.76 0.62 1.88
CA ASP A 54 9.60 1.54 1.13
C ASP A 54 10.42 0.79 0.06
N PHE A 55 10.94 1.52 -0.92
CA PHE A 55 11.83 0.99 -1.95
C PHE A 55 13.11 0.39 -1.35
N GLY A 56 13.77 -0.49 -2.12
CA GLY A 56 15.06 -1.05 -1.76
C GLY A 56 14.99 -2.24 -0.78
N PRO A 57 16.02 -2.45 0.06
CA PRO A 57 16.25 -3.73 0.74
C PRO A 57 15.38 -3.97 1.99
N GLN A 58 14.62 -2.97 2.42
CA GLN A 58 13.83 -2.99 3.67
C GLN A 58 12.48 -3.73 3.54
N LYS A 59 12.23 -4.32 2.36
CA LYS A 59 11.03 -5.08 2.05
C LYS A 59 10.83 -6.29 2.98
N PRO A 60 9.58 -6.67 3.28
CA PRO A 60 9.28 -7.79 4.15
C PRO A 60 9.64 -9.13 3.45
N LYS A 61 10.54 -9.91 4.06
CA LYS A 61 11.00 -11.21 3.52
C LYS A 61 10.37 -12.40 4.22
N THR A 62 10.02 -12.24 5.49
CA THR A 62 9.44 -13.31 6.30
C THR A 62 7.93 -13.16 6.39
N ALA A 63 7.22 -14.29 6.55
CA ALA A 63 5.77 -14.28 6.77
C ALA A 63 5.35 -13.39 7.95
N ALA A 64 6.17 -13.33 9.01
CA ALA A 64 5.91 -12.46 10.16
C ALA A 64 6.00 -10.96 9.81
N GLN A 65 6.99 -10.55 9.00
CA GLN A 65 7.10 -9.17 8.53
C GLN A 65 5.94 -8.81 7.60
N LYS A 66 5.59 -9.71 6.66
CA LYS A 66 4.45 -9.52 5.76
C LYS A 66 3.14 -9.37 6.54
N ALA A 67 2.90 -10.24 7.53
CA ALA A 67 1.72 -10.15 8.40
C ALA A 67 1.69 -8.86 9.24
N ARG A 68 2.84 -8.36 9.67
CA ARG A 68 2.95 -7.07 10.37
C ARG A 68 2.52 -5.91 9.47
N ILE A 69 2.98 -5.86 8.23
CA ILE A 69 2.56 -4.84 7.26
C ILE A 69 1.03 -4.84 7.08
N LEU A 70 0.43 -6.01 6.87
CA LEU A 70 -1.02 -6.12 6.73
C LEU A 70 -1.77 -5.65 7.99
N SER A 71 -1.21 -5.93 9.17
CA SER A 71 -1.77 -5.47 10.44
C SER A 71 -1.69 -3.95 10.59
N GLU A 72 -0.58 -3.34 10.19
CA GLU A 72 -0.38 -1.89 10.19
C GLU A 72 -1.35 -1.20 9.21
N MET A 73 -1.54 -1.76 8.01
CA MET A 73 -2.55 -1.28 7.05
C MET A 73 -3.99 -1.35 7.60
N TYR A 74 -4.33 -2.45 8.26
CA TYR A 74 -5.64 -2.62 8.89
C TYR A 74 -5.84 -1.60 10.02
N LEU A 75 -4.84 -1.42 10.88
CA LEU A 75 -4.86 -0.43 11.96
C LEU A 75 -5.00 1.00 11.42
N HIS A 76 -4.30 1.34 10.34
CA HIS A 76 -4.44 2.62 9.67
C HIS A 76 -5.89 2.88 9.22
N CYS A 77 -6.54 1.88 8.61
CA CYS A 77 -7.93 2.04 8.15
C CYS A 77 -8.95 2.15 9.30
N THR A 78 -8.71 1.45 10.41
CA THR A 78 -9.61 1.49 11.59
C THR A 78 -9.49 2.78 12.40
N SER A 79 -8.30 3.38 12.45
CA SER A 79 -8.00 4.60 13.19
C SER A 79 -8.17 5.89 12.37
N ALA A 80 -8.20 5.79 11.04
CA ALA A 80 -8.38 6.93 10.16
C ALA A 80 -9.67 7.73 10.43
N SER A 81 -9.55 9.05 10.32
CA SER A 81 -10.65 10.01 10.21
C SER A 81 -11.43 9.84 8.91
N SER A 82 -12.63 10.43 8.89
CA SER A 82 -13.45 10.48 7.68
C SER A 82 -12.77 11.26 6.55
N GLY A 83 -13.04 10.85 5.32
CA GLY A 83 -12.46 11.44 4.13
C GLY A 83 -11.23 10.69 3.63
N ASP A 84 -10.70 11.17 2.52
CA ASP A 84 -9.46 10.71 1.92
C ASP A 84 -8.73 11.87 1.23
N SER A 85 -7.47 11.62 0.93
CA SER A 85 -6.57 12.56 0.25
C SER A 85 -6.10 11.97 -1.09
N SER A 86 -6.95 11.19 -1.76
CA SER A 86 -6.60 10.32 -2.90
C SER A 86 -5.85 11.04 -4.03
N LEU A 87 -6.28 12.24 -4.42
CA LEU A 87 -5.61 13.02 -5.46
C LEU A 87 -4.22 13.52 -5.03
N ALA A 88 -4.12 14.04 -3.80
CA ALA A 88 -2.86 14.49 -3.24
C ALA A 88 -1.88 13.30 -3.07
N SER A 89 -2.41 12.14 -2.65
CA SER A 89 -1.65 10.91 -2.51
C SER A 89 -1.12 10.40 -3.85
N ALA A 90 -1.94 10.40 -4.90
CA ALA A 90 -1.52 10.02 -6.24
C ALA A 90 -0.41 10.94 -6.76
N SER A 91 -0.56 12.27 -6.60
CA SER A 91 0.49 13.22 -6.99
C SER A 91 1.77 13.02 -6.19
N TRP A 92 1.66 12.76 -4.89
CA TRP A 92 2.79 12.46 -4.03
C TRP A 92 3.51 11.19 -4.50
N ALA A 93 2.76 10.10 -4.77
CA ALA A 93 3.29 8.82 -5.21
C ALA A 93 4.00 8.92 -6.56
N ILE A 94 3.45 9.67 -7.53
CA ILE A 94 4.11 9.92 -8.82
C ILE A 94 5.46 10.59 -8.62
N ASN A 95 5.50 11.66 -7.82
CA ASN A 95 6.74 12.38 -7.52
C ASN A 95 7.73 11.54 -6.71
N TYR A 96 7.23 10.65 -5.85
CA TYR A 96 8.06 9.77 -5.03
C TYR A 96 8.69 8.67 -5.89
N CYS A 97 7.89 7.95 -6.68
CA CYS A 97 8.39 6.95 -7.63
C CYS A 97 9.41 7.54 -8.60
N GLY A 98 9.18 8.75 -9.13
CA GLY A 98 10.09 9.40 -10.07
C GLY A 98 11.46 9.82 -9.50
N LYS A 99 11.70 9.64 -8.18
CA LYS A 99 13.03 9.84 -7.58
C LYS A 99 13.90 8.59 -7.65
N GLU A 100 13.29 7.42 -7.79
CA GLU A 100 14.00 6.16 -7.92
C GLU A 100 14.55 6.00 -9.34
N GLU A 101 15.64 5.26 -9.50
CA GLU A 101 16.18 4.93 -10.82
C GLU A 101 15.40 3.76 -11.43
N GLY A 102 14.78 3.96 -12.59
CA GLY A 102 14.03 2.93 -13.29
C GLY A 102 13.71 3.29 -14.75
N ASP A 103 13.53 2.26 -15.58
CA ASP A 103 13.16 2.43 -16.99
C ASP A 103 11.69 2.82 -17.14
N ASP A 104 10.82 2.23 -16.31
CA ASP A 104 9.38 2.41 -16.31
C ASP A 104 8.85 2.61 -14.89
N TYR A 105 7.86 3.49 -14.74
CA TYR A 105 7.23 3.80 -13.44
C TYR A 105 5.74 3.52 -13.51
N LEU A 106 5.23 2.74 -12.56
CA LEU A 106 3.81 2.44 -12.42
C LEU A 106 3.32 2.89 -11.04
N VAL A 107 2.24 3.68 -11.04
CA VAL A 107 1.51 4.05 -9.82
C VAL A 107 0.10 3.50 -9.92
N ILE A 108 -0.27 2.65 -8.97
CA ILE A 108 -1.61 2.06 -8.88
C ILE A 108 -2.31 2.65 -7.65
N LEU A 109 -3.37 3.42 -7.88
CA LEU A 109 -4.22 3.93 -6.82
C LEU A 109 -5.44 3.01 -6.66
N VAL A 110 -5.65 2.50 -5.44
CA VAL A 110 -6.85 1.75 -5.07
C VAL A 110 -7.67 2.59 -4.09
N SER A 111 -8.85 3.02 -4.52
CA SER A 111 -9.78 3.82 -3.72
C SER A 111 -11.17 3.18 -3.73
N ASP A 112 -11.98 3.55 -2.72
CA ASP A 112 -13.41 3.25 -2.62
C ASP A 112 -14.19 3.79 -3.83
#